data_AF-A0A419FIU5-F1
#
_entry.id   AF-A0A419FIU5-F1
#
_cell.length_a   1.000
_cell.length_b   1.000
_cell.length_c   1.000
_cell.angle_alpha   90.00
_cell.angle_beta   90.00
_cell.angle_gamma   90.00
#
_symmetry.space_group_name_H-M   'P 1'
#
loop_
_entity.id
_entity.type
_entity.pdbx_description
1 polymer ?
#
loop_
_entity_poly.entity_id
_entity_poly.type
_entity_poly.pdbx_seq_one_letter_code
_entity_poly.pdbx_strand_id
1 'polypeptide(L)'
;MTTASSNSQSMKFALHEVLSGMLASVEQDRFTDDVRRLAVMFEGLATTVPLFAPMAAGVDPEAVAHALKTLEDKAVLEHANGEYVLTEAGRAHCVSAKRTLFNRSDQEQLETAAKTFATL
;
A
#
# COMPACT_ATOMS: atom_id res chain seq x y z
N MET A 1 5.15 2.71 -35.89
CA MET A 1 4.25 2.54 -34.73
C MET A 1 4.73 1.32 -33.99
N THR A 2 5.58 1.50 -32.98
CA THR A 2 6.14 0.41 -32.19
C THR A 2 5.18 0.18 -31.02
N THR A 3 4.47 -0.94 -31.04
CA THR A 3 3.62 -1.36 -29.93
C THR A 3 4.48 -1.53 -28.70
N ALA A 4 4.26 -0.68 -27.70
CA ALA A 4 4.77 -0.89 -26.36
C ALA A 4 4.26 -2.26 -25.90
N SER A 5 5.17 -3.21 -25.73
CA SER A 5 4.92 -4.39 -24.92
C SER A 5 4.72 -3.87 -23.49
N SER A 6 3.46 -3.56 -23.15
CA SER A 6 3.03 -3.44 -21.77
C SER A 6 3.29 -4.80 -21.16
N ASN A 7 4.50 -4.97 -20.61
CA ASN A 7 4.85 -6.07 -19.73
C ASN A 7 4.06 -5.81 -18.45
N SER A 8 2.74 -6.00 -18.54
CA SER A 8 1.84 -6.06 -17.40
C SER A 8 2.22 -7.33 -16.68
N GLN A 9 3.28 -7.25 -15.88
CA GLN A 9 3.51 -8.17 -14.79
C GLN A 9 2.27 -8.01 -13.91
N SER A 10 1.24 -8.80 -14.20
CA SER A 10 -0.09 -8.67 -13.61
C SER A 10 0.08 -8.69 -12.10
N MET A 11 0.00 -7.51 -11.49
CA MET A 11 0.05 -7.41 -10.04
C MET A 11 -1.08 -8.30 -9.51
N LYS A 12 -0.72 -9.27 -8.68
CA LYS A 12 -1.67 -10.22 -8.08
C LYS A 12 -2.76 -9.50 -7.27
N PHE A 13 -2.46 -8.28 -6.82
CA PHE A 13 -3.33 -7.41 -6.03
C PHE A 13 -3.18 -5.96 -6.51
N ALA A 14 -4.24 -5.17 -6.46
CA ALA A 14 -4.18 -3.74 -6.75
C ALA A 14 -3.42 -2.99 -5.65
N LEU A 15 -2.79 -1.86 -5.99
CA LEU A 15 -1.99 -1.08 -5.02
C LEU A 15 -2.78 -0.70 -3.75
N HIS A 16 -4.05 -0.31 -3.89
CA HIS A 16 -4.90 0.03 -2.75
C HIS A 16 -5.25 -1.18 -1.85
N GLU A 17 -5.22 -2.40 -2.40
CA GLU A 17 -5.43 -3.64 -1.62
C GLU A 17 -4.16 -4.02 -0.86
N VAL A 18 -2.99 -3.88 -1.49
CA VAL A 18 -1.70 -4.07 -0.83
C VAL A 18 -1.53 -3.02 0.29
N LEU A 19 -1.90 -1.77 0.01
CA LEU A 19 -1.82 -0.67 0.96
C LEU A 19 -2.79 -0.88 2.13
N SER A 20 -4.04 -1.32 1.88
CA SER A 20 -4.97 -1.67 2.96
C SER A 20 -4.50 -2.87 3.79
N GLY A 21 -3.94 -3.90 3.15
CA GLY A 21 -3.36 -5.04 3.84
C GLY A 21 -2.16 -4.66 4.72
N MET A 22 -1.34 -3.71 4.28
CA MET A 22 -0.23 -3.17 5.06
C MET A 22 -0.75 -2.33 6.23
N LEU A 23 -1.71 -1.42 5.99
CA LEU A 23 -2.35 -0.60 7.02
C LEU A 23 -3.08 -1.42 8.09
N ALA A 24 -3.47 -2.66 7.78
CA ALA A 24 -4.00 -3.57 8.80
C ALA A 24 -2.97 -3.90 9.90
N SER A 25 -1.67 -3.78 9.59
CA SER A 25 -0.56 -4.23 10.41
C SER A 25 0.34 -3.09 10.91
N VAL A 26 0.05 -1.83 10.55
CA VAL A 26 0.82 -0.69 11.04
C VAL A 26 0.47 -0.42 12.52
N GLU A 27 1.49 -0.10 13.30
CA GLU A 27 1.34 0.25 14.72
C GLU A 27 0.86 1.69 14.90
N GLN A 28 1.19 2.57 13.95
CA GLN A 28 0.79 3.98 13.98
C GLN A 28 -0.43 4.19 13.08
N ASP A 29 -1.45 4.85 13.59
CA ASP A 29 -2.64 5.23 12.82
C ASP A 29 -2.39 6.45 11.93
N ARG A 30 -1.23 7.12 12.02
CA ARG A 30 -0.93 8.35 11.28
C ARG A 30 0.30 8.16 10.42
N PHE A 31 0.27 8.72 9.22
CA PHE A 31 1.40 8.69 8.29
C PHE A 31 1.36 9.85 7.30
N THR A 32 2.50 10.13 6.69
CA THR A 32 2.67 11.25 5.74
C THR A 32 1.78 11.11 4.50
N ASP A 33 1.28 12.24 3.98
CA ASP A 33 0.63 12.31 2.67
C ASP A 33 1.61 12.50 1.50
N ASP A 34 2.93 12.49 1.77
CA ASP A 34 3.96 12.61 0.75
C ASP A 34 4.01 11.34 -0.13
N VAL A 35 3.24 11.38 -1.20
CA VAL A 35 3.13 10.29 -2.19
C VAL A 35 4.46 9.93 -2.84
N ARG A 36 5.43 10.86 -2.92
CA ARG A 36 6.77 10.55 -3.46
C ARG A 36 7.57 9.73 -2.47
N ARG A 37 7.51 10.10 -1.18
CA ARG A 37 8.18 9.36 -0.11
C ARG A 37 7.58 7.96 0.03
N LEU A 38 6.25 7.85 -0.07
CA LEU A 38 5.55 6.57 -0.09
C LEU A 38 5.93 5.71 -1.31
N ALA A 39 6.01 6.30 -2.51
CA ALA A 39 6.43 5.59 -3.72
C ALA A 39 7.86 5.02 -3.58
N VAL A 40 8.81 5.82 -3.10
CA VAL A 40 10.20 5.37 -2.84
C VAL A 40 10.24 4.24 -1.81
N MET A 41 9.41 4.30 -0.76
CA MET A 41 9.31 3.21 0.19
C MET A 41 8.78 1.93 -0.47
N PHE A 42 7.73 2.01 -1.29
CA PHE A 42 7.21 0.85 -2.02
C PHE A 42 8.23 0.24 -2.99
N GLU A 43 9.03 1.05 -3.66
CA GLU A 43 10.18 0.59 -4.46
C GLU A 43 11.23 -0.12 -3.60
N GLY A 44 11.56 0.44 -2.43
CA GLY A 44 12.46 -0.21 -1.47
C GLY A 44 11.92 -1.56 -0.99
N LEU A 45 10.62 -1.63 -0.69
CA LEU A 45 9.94 -2.87 -0.32
C LEU A 45 9.95 -3.89 -1.45
N ALA A 46 9.89 -3.47 -2.70
CA ALA A 46 9.96 -4.37 -3.85
C ALA A 46 11.27 -5.18 -3.92
N THR A 47 12.35 -4.66 -3.33
CA THR A 47 13.65 -5.35 -3.28
C THR A 47 13.76 -6.36 -2.15
N THR A 48 12.92 -6.24 -1.11
CA THR A 48 13.01 -7.04 0.13
C THR A 48 11.82 -7.97 0.33
N VAL A 49 10.67 -7.62 -0.24
CA VAL A 49 9.40 -8.31 -0.06
C VAL A 49 8.85 -8.74 -1.43
N PRO A 50 8.82 -10.05 -1.74
CA PRO A 50 8.37 -10.58 -3.03
C PRO A 50 6.97 -10.11 -3.47
N LEU A 51 6.05 -9.86 -2.52
CA LEU A 51 4.72 -9.32 -2.78
C LEU A 51 4.77 -7.96 -3.50
N PHE A 52 5.80 -7.16 -3.21
CA PHE A 52 6.02 -5.85 -3.80
C PHE A 52 6.92 -5.91 -5.04
N ALA A 53 7.46 -7.07 -5.43
CA ALA A 53 8.39 -7.18 -6.56
C ALA A 53 7.94 -6.48 -7.86
N PRO A 54 6.65 -6.46 -8.24
CA PRO A 54 6.20 -5.71 -9.42
C PRO A 54 6.41 -4.19 -9.31
N MET A 55 6.50 -3.65 -8.09
CA MET A 55 6.79 -2.24 -7.80
C MET A 55 8.27 -1.88 -8.02
N ALA A 56 9.17 -2.86 -8.19
CA ALA A 56 10.58 -2.62 -8.48
C ALA A 56 10.79 -1.99 -9.86
N ALA A 57 9.81 -2.10 -10.76
CA ALA A 57 9.82 -1.44 -12.06
C ALA A 57 9.62 0.09 -11.98
N GLY A 58 9.37 0.60 -10.77
CA GLY A 58 9.04 2.00 -10.49
C GLY A 58 7.61 2.13 -10.00
N VAL A 59 7.41 2.91 -8.93
CA VAL A 59 6.08 3.21 -8.39
C VAL A 59 5.71 4.62 -8.78
N ASP A 60 4.67 4.75 -9.59
CA ASP A 60 4.14 6.06 -9.94
C ASP A 60 3.52 6.73 -8.70
N PRO A 61 4.00 7.92 -8.29
CA PRO A 61 3.39 8.67 -7.19
C PRO A 61 1.91 8.99 -7.44
N GLU A 62 1.47 9.12 -8.70
CA GLU A 62 0.04 9.30 -9.01
C GLU A 62 -0.78 8.05 -8.70
N ALA A 63 -0.21 6.86 -8.92
CA ALA A 63 -0.87 5.60 -8.55
C ALA A 63 -1.01 5.48 -7.02
N VAL A 64 0.01 5.92 -6.26
CA VAL A 64 -0.05 5.99 -4.80
C VAL A 64 -1.12 6.99 -4.34
N ALA A 65 -1.14 8.18 -4.92
CA ALA A 65 -2.16 9.20 -4.64
C ALA A 65 -3.57 8.65 -4.91
N HIS A 66 -3.77 7.97 -6.03
CA HIS A 66 -5.05 7.36 -6.38
C HIS A 66 -5.44 6.24 -5.40
N ALA A 67 -4.49 5.43 -4.95
CA ALA A 67 -4.73 4.38 -3.95
C ALA A 67 -5.16 4.98 -2.61
N LEU A 68 -4.48 6.04 -2.14
CA LEU A 68 -4.81 6.74 -0.90
C LEU A 68 -6.19 7.40 -0.99
N LYS A 69 -6.47 8.08 -2.11
CA LYS A 69 -7.79 8.67 -2.36
C LYS A 69 -8.90 7.63 -2.39
N THR A 70 -8.65 6.46 -2.97
CA THR A 70 -9.62 5.34 -2.95
C THR A 70 -9.92 4.86 -1.52
N LEU A 71 -8.93 4.88 -0.63
CA LEU A 71 -9.11 4.52 0.77
C LEU A 71 -9.81 5.63 1.56
N GLU A 72 -9.54 6.90 1.24
CA GLU A 72 -10.27 8.05 1.76
C GLU A 72 -11.76 8.02 1.36
N ASP A 73 -12.05 7.79 0.08
CA ASP A 73 -13.42 7.64 -0.44
C ASP A 73 -14.19 6.47 0.22
N LYS A 74 -13.45 5.45 0.68
CA LYS A 74 -14.00 4.30 1.43
C LYS A 74 -14.11 4.54 2.94
N ALA A 75 -13.84 5.76 3.42
CA ALA A 75 -13.76 6.12 4.83
C ALA A 75 -12.76 5.27 5.65
N VAL A 76 -11.75 4.69 4.96
CA VAL A 76 -10.67 3.95 5.61
C VAL A 76 -9.63 4.93 6.17
N LEU A 77 -9.33 5.98 5.42
CA LEU A 77 -8.40 7.03 5.80
C LEU A 77 -9.15 8.37 5.91
N GLU A 78 -8.70 9.21 6.83
CA GLU A 78 -9.04 10.63 6.90
C GLU A 78 -7.79 11.44 6.60
N HIS A 79 -7.88 12.41 5.68
CA HIS A 79 -6.79 13.33 5.39
C HIS A 79 -6.95 14.61 6.22
N ALA A 80 -5.97 14.92 7.06
CA ALA A 80 -5.97 16.13 7.87
C ALA A 80 -4.55 16.62 8.13
N ASN A 81 -4.32 17.93 8.03
CA ASN A 81 -3.04 18.59 8.36
C ASN A 81 -1.82 18.09 7.58
N GLY A 82 -1.99 17.60 6.34
CA GLY A 82 -0.88 17.04 5.55
C GLY A 82 -0.48 15.63 5.98
N GLU A 83 -1.37 14.92 6.67
CA GLU A 83 -1.18 13.53 7.07
C GLU A 83 -2.46 12.73 6.80
N TYR A 84 -2.29 11.44 6.56
CA TYR A 84 -3.37 10.48 6.55
C TYR A 84 -3.50 9.82 7.92
N VAL A 85 -4.73 9.73 8.39
CA VAL A 85 -5.12 9.09 9.64
C VAL A 85 -6.00 7.88 9.33
N LEU A 86 -5.58 6.70 9.73
CA LEU A 86 -6.36 5.47 9.67
C LEU A 86 -7.48 5.55 10.73
N THR A 87 -8.72 5.49 10.27
CA THR A 87 -9.87 5.47 11.18
C THR A 87 -10.00 4.11 11.84
N GLU A 88 -10.63 4.03 13.02
CA GLU A 88 -10.87 2.73 13.69
C GLU A 88 -11.69 1.77 12.81
N ALA A 89 -12.71 2.30 12.13
CA ALA A 89 -13.52 1.54 11.17
C ALA A 89 -12.70 1.10 9.95
N GLY A 90 -11.83 1.98 9.45
CA GLY A 90 -10.87 1.71 8.38
C GLY A 90 -9.91 0.59 8.75
N ARG A 91 -9.36 0.62 9.97
CA ARG A 91 -8.49 -0.44 10.49
C ARG A 91 -9.19 -1.78 10.53
N ALA A 92 -10.44 -1.84 11.01
CA ALA A 92 -11.22 -3.07 10.99
C ALA A 92 -11.45 -3.60 9.56
N HIS A 93 -11.72 -2.69 8.61
CA HIS A 93 -11.85 -3.03 7.19
C HIS A 93 -10.53 -3.58 6.62
N CYS A 94 -9.41 -2.92 6.89
CA CYS A 94 -8.07 -3.35 6.49
C CYS A 94 -7.72 -4.73 7.05
N VAL A 95 -8.00 -4.99 8.34
CA VAL A 95 -7.78 -6.30 8.97
C VAL A 95 -8.64 -7.40 8.33
N SER A 96 -9.90 -7.09 8.03
CA SER A 96 -10.80 -8.01 7.32
C SER A 96 -10.30 -8.30 5.89
N ALA A 97 -9.94 -7.26 5.13
CA ALA A 97 -9.39 -7.36 3.79
C ALA A 97 -8.07 -8.15 3.78
N LYS A 98 -7.17 -7.89 4.74
CA LYS A 98 -5.92 -8.64 4.92
C LYS A 98 -6.19 -10.14 5.08
N ARG A 99 -7.14 -10.50 5.94
CA ARG A 99 -7.48 -11.91 6.22
C ARG A 99 -8.18 -12.62 5.08
N THR A 100 -8.92 -11.89 4.24
CA THR A 100 -9.76 -12.47 3.17
C THR A 100 -9.05 -12.51 1.82
N LEU A 101 -8.24 -11.49 1.50
CA LEU A 101 -7.57 -11.37 0.20
C LEU A 101 -6.18 -12.02 0.17
N PHE A 102 -5.46 -12.03 1.29
CA PHE A 102 -4.07 -12.46 1.34
C PHE A 102 -3.95 -13.82 2.04
N ASN A 103 -3.13 -14.72 1.48
CA ASN A 103 -2.79 -15.96 2.16
C ASN A 103 -1.82 -15.69 3.32
N ARG A 104 -1.52 -16.71 4.14
CA ARG A 104 -0.64 -16.56 5.31
C ARG A 104 0.76 -15.99 4.96
N SER A 105 1.36 -16.44 3.87
CA SER A 105 2.69 -15.95 3.44
C SER A 105 2.63 -14.50 2.96
N ASP A 106 1.57 -14.12 2.26
CA ASP A 106 1.34 -12.74 1.83
C ASP A 106 1.08 -11.83 3.05
N GLN A 107 0.39 -12.32 4.08
CA GLN A 107 0.15 -11.60 5.34
C GLN A 107 1.46 -11.33 6.12
N GLU A 108 2.36 -12.30 6.22
CA GLU A 108 3.68 -12.14 6.87
C GLU A 108 4.55 -11.11 6.13
N GLN A 109 4.44 -11.08 4.80
CA GLN A 109 5.09 -10.08 3.94
C GLN A 109 4.52 -8.67 4.17
N LEU A 110 3.19 -8.53 4.26
CA LEU A 110 2.53 -7.27 4.59
C LEU A 110 2.91 -6.75 5.98
N GLU A 111 3.07 -7.63 6.96
CA GLU A 111 3.55 -7.27 8.31
C GLU A 111 4.99 -6.77 8.29
N THR A 112 5.84 -7.38 7.48
CA THR A 112 7.22 -6.93 7.28
C THR A 112 7.26 -5.55 6.62
N ALA A 113 6.42 -5.33 5.61
CA ALA A 113 6.27 -4.02 4.97
C ALA A 113 5.75 -2.96 5.95
N ALA A 114 4.75 -3.30 6.78
CA ALA A 114 4.19 -2.38 7.76
C ALA A 114 5.21 -1.92 8.82
N LYS A 115 6.16 -2.77 9.20
CA LYS A 115 7.29 -2.37 10.07
C LYS A 115 8.19 -1.33 9.43
N THR A 116 8.43 -1.45 8.13
CA THR A 116 9.21 -0.46 7.36
C THR A 116 8.42 0.84 7.18
N PHE A 117 7.11 0.73 7.01
CA PHE A 117 6.21 1.89 6.95
C PHE A 117 6.18 2.67 8.27
N ALA A 118 6.24 1.99 9.41
CA ALA A 118 6.26 2.63 10.73
C ALA A 118 7.52 3.47 11.01
N THR A 119 8.57 3.39 10.17
CA THR A 119 9.78 4.19 10.29
C THR A 119 9.79 5.44 9.40
N LEU A 120 8.72 5.69 8.64
CA LEU A 120 8.56 6.88 7.80
C LEU A 120 8.14 8.11 8.60
#